data_AF-A0A7S0GI15-F1
#
_entry.id   AF-A0A7S0GI15-F1
#
_cell.length_a   1.000
_cell.length_b   1.000
_cell.length_c   1.000
_cell.angle_alpha   90.00
_cell.angle_beta   90.00
_cell.angle_gamma   90.00
#
_symmetry.space_group_name_H-M   'P 1'
#
loop_
_entity.id
_entity.type
_entity.pdbx_description
1 polymer ?
#
loop_
_entity_poly.entity_id
_entity_poly.type
_entity_poly.pdbx_seq_one_letter_code
_entity_poly.pdbx_strand_id
1 'polypeptide(L)'
;MSSSIIRSLIALSIACYGVQSFQSPPTTFTKRNSPLKTSSSTSLSNNLDDGDVVALFGRLGDKAYVPKSEDVQGTAASGYEFGVLQAGRPKWLCTYTERTGQTQGGGSDMVHVPNWIGGLVENDTIENCDSLKNALEGCKFAMPLSAPSGTMTKGKAPPTEEAVAALWKLLGGSDNGALSANSAVDALRAAALRHGSDTDDHLTYAVFAEALKAL
;
A
#
# COMPACT_ATOMS: atom_id res chain seq x y z
N MET A 1 52.47 26.00 39.59
CA MET A 1 52.11 26.86 40.74
C MET A 1 50.65 27.28 40.57
N SER A 2 49.87 27.19 41.67
CA SER A 2 48.44 27.52 41.88
C SER A 2 47.39 26.59 41.23
N SER A 3 46.62 25.78 41.98
CA SER A 3 45.44 26.08 42.85
C SER A 3 44.24 26.64 42.05
N SER A 4 42.97 26.25 42.18
CA SER A 4 42.17 25.48 43.16
C SER A 4 40.85 25.02 42.50
N ILE A 5 40.38 23.79 42.73
CA ILE A 5 39.15 23.41 43.47
C ILE A 5 38.01 24.43 43.48
N ILE A 6 36.87 24.12 42.82
CA ILE A 6 35.53 24.40 43.35
C ILE A 6 34.61 23.18 43.10
N ARG A 7 34.10 22.65 44.22
CA ARG A 7 33.00 21.68 44.31
C ARG A 7 31.68 22.42 44.19
N SER A 8 30.66 21.81 43.57
CA SER A 8 29.27 22.02 44.00
C SER A 8 28.43 20.79 43.71
N LEU A 9 28.04 20.13 44.80
CA LEU A 9 26.90 19.22 44.89
C LEU A 9 25.61 20.02 44.76
N ILE A 10 24.62 19.51 44.03
CA ILE A 10 23.22 19.74 44.36
C ILE A 10 22.53 18.37 44.42
N ALA A 11 21.96 18.11 45.58
CA ALA A 11 21.20 16.93 45.91
C ALA A 11 19.69 17.23 45.80
N LEU A 12 18.94 16.17 45.48
CA LEU A 12 17.63 15.78 46.03
C LEU A 12 16.43 16.73 45.86
N SER A 13 15.37 16.24 45.21
CA SER A 13 14.12 15.96 45.94
C SER A 13 13.15 15.07 45.15
N ILE A 14 12.63 14.10 45.88
CA ILE A 14 11.53 13.18 45.58
C ILE A 14 10.21 13.93 45.75
N ALA A 15 9.25 13.73 44.85
CA ALA A 15 7.85 14.02 45.11
C ALA A 15 6.99 12.83 44.67
N CYS A 16 6.48 12.11 45.67
CA CYS A 16 5.42 11.12 45.55
C CYS A 16 4.07 11.84 45.64
N TYR A 17 3.23 11.74 44.62
CA TYR A 17 1.77 11.92 44.65
C TYR A 17 1.25 11.22 43.40
N GLY A 18 0.19 10.43 43.34
CA GLY A 18 -0.87 10.08 44.27
C GLY A 18 -1.90 9.33 43.42
N VAL A 19 -2.41 8.21 43.93
CA VAL A 19 -3.45 7.39 43.29
C VAL A 19 -4.77 8.17 43.26
N GLN A 20 -5.48 8.19 42.12
CA GLN A 20 -6.94 8.37 42.12
C GLN A 20 -7.60 7.64 40.95
N SER A 21 -8.38 6.63 41.33
CA SER A 21 -9.34 5.90 40.52
C SER A 21 -10.54 6.81 40.21
N PHE A 22 -10.94 6.89 38.93
CA PHE A 22 -12.26 7.39 38.53
C PHE A 22 -12.98 6.29 37.75
N GLN A 23 -13.85 5.57 38.45
CA GLN A 23 -14.95 4.83 37.85
C GLN A 23 -16.09 5.81 37.55
N SER A 24 -16.58 5.81 36.31
CA SER A 24 -17.82 6.49 35.93
C SER A 24 -18.95 5.45 35.77
N PRO A 25 -20.18 5.77 36.21
CA PRO A 25 -21.32 4.85 36.28
C PRO A 25 -22.00 4.59 34.92
N PRO A 26 -22.81 3.51 34.80
CA PRO A 26 -23.53 3.18 33.58
C PRO A 26 -24.81 4.01 33.43
N THR A 27 -24.96 4.71 32.31
CA THR A 27 -26.19 5.42 31.96
C THR A 27 -27.05 4.54 31.07
N THR A 28 -28.15 4.02 31.63
CA THR A 28 -29.23 3.38 30.88
C THR A 28 -30.06 4.45 30.16
N PHE A 29 -30.18 4.37 28.84
CA PHE A 29 -31.10 5.20 28.08
C PHE A 29 -32.00 4.32 27.19
N THR A 30 -33.25 4.17 27.60
CA THR A 30 -34.32 3.59 26.79
C THR A 30 -34.99 4.72 26.01
N LYS A 31 -34.95 4.69 24.68
CA LYS A 31 -35.84 5.51 23.85
C LYS A 31 -36.36 4.73 22.64
N ARG A 32 -37.67 4.88 22.44
CA ARG A 32 -38.59 4.11 21.61
C ARG A 32 -38.34 4.25 20.11
N ASN A 33 -38.75 3.19 19.41
CA ASN A 33 -38.84 3.02 17.96
C ASN A 33 -39.58 4.16 17.24
N SER A 34 -39.01 4.57 16.12
CA SER A 34 -39.71 5.03 14.91
C SER A 34 -38.96 4.47 13.70
N PRO A 35 -39.62 3.79 12.74
CA PRO A 35 -38.95 3.27 11.55
C PRO A 35 -38.75 4.41 10.56
N LEU A 36 -37.58 5.05 10.59
CA LEU A 36 -37.12 5.85 9.46
C LEU A 36 -36.50 4.90 8.44
N LYS A 37 -37.03 4.95 7.22
CA LYS A 37 -36.54 4.24 6.04
C LYS A 37 -35.19 4.85 5.65
N THR A 38 -34.15 4.50 6.39
CA THR A 38 -32.78 4.87 6.08
C THR A 38 -32.27 3.86 5.09
N SER A 39 -31.96 4.33 3.88
CA SER A 39 -31.21 3.61 2.87
C SER A 39 -30.05 2.90 3.55
N SER A 40 -30.05 1.58 3.49
CA SER A 40 -28.97 0.72 3.96
C SER A 40 -27.69 1.15 3.24
N SER A 41 -26.90 2.02 3.86
CA SER A 41 -25.48 2.10 3.59
C SER A 41 -24.91 0.78 4.11
N THR A 42 -24.71 -0.17 3.20
CA THR A 42 -24.00 -1.40 3.47
C THR A 42 -22.64 -0.99 3.99
N SER A 43 -22.48 -1.02 5.31
CA SER A 43 -21.17 -0.99 5.94
C SER A 43 -20.52 -2.29 5.51
N LEU A 44 -19.75 -2.23 4.42
CA LEU A 44 -18.79 -3.29 4.10
C LEU A 44 -17.95 -3.45 5.37
N SER A 45 -18.18 -4.51 6.12
CA SER A 45 -17.28 -4.93 7.17
C SER A 45 -16.00 -5.33 6.45
N ASN A 46 -15.08 -4.39 6.25
CA ASN A 46 -13.85 -4.50 5.47
C ASN A 46 -12.82 -5.40 6.19
N ASN A 47 -13.20 -6.62 6.50
CA ASN A 47 -12.26 -7.61 6.97
C ASN A 47 -11.70 -8.35 5.75
N LEU A 48 -10.92 -7.61 4.95
CA LEU A 48 -10.18 -8.19 3.83
C LEU A 48 -9.14 -9.16 4.40
N ASP A 49 -9.23 -10.42 3.97
CA ASP A 49 -8.27 -11.43 4.36
C ASP A 49 -6.93 -11.22 3.64
N ASP A 50 -5.85 -11.64 4.28
CA ASP A 50 -4.50 -11.51 3.74
C ASP A 50 -4.34 -12.18 2.38
N GLY A 51 -5.04 -13.30 2.14
CA GLY A 51 -5.01 -13.97 0.86
C GLY A 51 -5.55 -13.12 -0.28
N ASP A 52 -6.53 -12.26 -0.03
CA ASP A 52 -7.13 -11.38 -1.04
C ASP A 52 -6.20 -10.20 -1.36
N VAL A 53 -5.58 -9.63 -0.33
CA VAL A 53 -4.54 -8.60 -0.50
C VAL A 53 -3.36 -9.15 -1.30
N VAL A 54 -2.92 -10.39 -0.99
CA VAL A 54 -1.87 -11.08 -1.74
C VAL A 54 -2.29 -11.35 -3.18
N ALA A 55 -3.54 -11.77 -3.41
CA ALA A 55 -4.06 -12.02 -4.75
C ALA A 55 -4.01 -10.78 -5.63
N LEU A 56 -4.39 -9.62 -5.09
CA LEU A 56 -4.34 -8.33 -5.77
C LEU A 56 -2.89 -7.87 -6.01
N PHE A 57 -2.11 -7.71 -4.95
CA PHE A 57 -0.74 -7.20 -5.08
C PHE A 57 0.15 -8.12 -5.92
N GLY A 58 -0.06 -9.43 -5.81
CA GLY A 58 0.66 -10.43 -6.58
C GLY A 58 0.42 -10.36 -8.10
N ARG A 59 -0.73 -9.84 -8.52
CA ARG A 59 -1.09 -9.61 -9.93
C ARG A 59 -0.64 -8.24 -10.45
N LEU A 60 -0.74 -7.22 -9.61
CA LEU A 60 -0.49 -5.83 -10.00
C LEU A 60 0.98 -5.42 -9.88
N GLY A 61 1.69 -5.96 -8.90
CA GLY A 61 3.04 -5.52 -8.61
C GLY A 61 4.06 -5.93 -9.68
N ASP A 62 5.06 -5.08 -9.85
CA ASP A 62 6.20 -5.26 -10.74
C ASP A 62 7.41 -5.82 -10.00
N LYS A 63 8.24 -6.57 -10.73
CA LYS A 63 9.60 -6.96 -10.28
C LYS A 63 10.68 -6.03 -10.84
N ALA A 64 10.30 -5.15 -11.75
CA ALA A 64 11.13 -4.09 -12.28
C ALA A 64 10.68 -2.78 -11.62
N TYR A 65 11.64 -1.98 -11.19
CA TYR A 65 11.40 -0.63 -10.69
C TYR A 65 12.46 0.26 -11.33
N VAL A 66 12.01 1.37 -11.92
CA VAL A 66 12.90 2.38 -12.50
C VAL A 66 12.98 3.54 -11.50
N PRO A 67 14.12 3.74 -10.83
CA PRO A 67 14.31 4.93 -10.00
C PRO A 67 14.28 6.18 -10.88
N LYS A 68 13.92 7.33 -10.30
CA LYS A 68 14.07 8.62 -10.98
C LYS A 68 15.56 8.86 -11.26
N SER A 69 15.88 9.56 -12.35
CA SER A 69 17.27 9.80 -12.75
C SER A 69 18.11 10.49 -11.67
N GLU A 70 17.47 11.27 -10.80
CA GLU A 70 18.10 11.95 -9.65
C GLU A 70 18.47 11.01 -8.49
N ASP A 71 17.81 9.86 -8.37
CA ASP A 71 18.05 8.86 -7.32
C ASP A 71 19.06 7.78 -7.74
N VAL A 72 19.51 7.80 -9.00
CA VAL A 72 20.49 6.84 -9.52
C VAL A 72 21.88 7.19 -9.00
N GLN A 73 22.25 6.60 -7.86
CA GLN A 73 23.67 6.48 -7.52
C GLN A 73 24.28 5.45 -8.48
N GLY A 74 24.97 5.93 -9.50
CA GLY A 74 25.66 5.09 -10.48
C GLY A 74 26.69 4.18 -9.80
N THR A 75 26.30 2.96 -9.47
CA THR A 75 27.26 1.91 -9.11
C THR A 75 27.79 1.33 -10.41
N ALA A 76 29.12 1.29 -10.56
CA ALA A 76 29.77 0.64 -11.69
C ALA A 76 29.14 -0.75 -11.91
N ALA A 77 28.68 -1.00 -13.14
CA ALA A 77 28.03 -2.24 -13.53
C ALA A 77 28.90 -3.42 -13.09
N SER A 78 28.45 -4.20 -12.10
CA SER A 78 29.22 -5.35 -11.61
C SER A 78 29.24 -6.52 -12.60
N GLY A 79 28.74 -6.34 -13.84
CA GLY A 79 28.64 -7.41 -14.84
C GLY A 79 27.71 -8.55 -14.44
N TYR A 80 27.15 -8.54 -13.22
CA TYR A 80 26.12 -9.46 -12.80
C TYR A 80 24.79 -8.99 -13.35
N GLU A 81 24.42 -9.52 -14.51
CA GLU A 81 23.02 -9.61 -14.88
C GLU A 81 22.31 -10.33 -13.74
N PHE A 82 21.50 -9.61 -12.95
CA PHE A 82 20.68 -10.17 -11.88
C PHE A 82 19.55 -11.08 -12.42
N GLY A 83 19.78 -11.78 -13.54
CA GLY A 83 18.84 -12.68 -14.20
C GLY A 83 18.61 -14.00 -13.46
N VAL A 84 19.46 -14.36 -12.49
CA VAL A 84 19.46 -15.72 -11.92
C VAL A 84 18.47 -15.92 -10.76
N LEU A 85 17.97 -14.86 -10.12
CA LEU A 85 17.04 -14.99 -8.98
C LEU A 85 15.79 -14.11 -9.13
N GLN A 86 15.04 -14.28 -10.22
CA GLN A 86 13.73 -13.62 -10.38
C GLN A 86 12.73 -13.96 -9.27
N ALA A 87 12.89 -15.10 -8.58
CA ALA A 87 12.04 -15.51 -7.47
C ALA A 87 12.29 -14.71 -6.18
N GLY A 88 13.49 -14.11 -6.04
CA GLY A 88 13.95 -13.43 -4.83
C GLY A 88 13.91 -11.90 -4.89
N ARG A 89 13.22 -11.31 -5.88
CA ARG A 89 13.10 -9.86 -5.98
C ARG A 89 11.86 -9.32 -5.28
N PRO A 90 11.97 -8.24 -4.49
CA PRO A 90 10.80 -7.55 -3.97
C PRO A 90 9.90 -7.09 -5.12
N LYS A 91 8.60 -6.99 -4.81
CA LYS A 91 7.59 -6.48 -5.75
C LYS A 91 7.14 -5.10 -5.30
N TRP A 92 6.87 -4.23 -6.27
CA TRP A 92 6.40 -2.87 -6.03
C TRP A 92 5.16 -2.59 -6.87
N LEU A 93 4.18 -1.88 -6.31
CA LEU A 93 3.10 -1.29 -7.09
C LEU A 93 3.52 0.13 -7.48
N CYS A 94 4.00 0.31 -8.70
CA CYS A 94 4.50 1.59 -9.19
C CYS A 94 3.36 2.61 -9.36
N THR A 95 3.58 3.87 -8.98
CA THR A 95 2.57 4.96 -9.05
C THR A 95 2.85 5.92 -10.21
N TYR A 96 3.17 5.38 -11.37
CA TYR A 96 3.39 6.13 -12.60
C TYR A 96 2.77 5.39 -13.77
N THR A 97 2.45 6.10 -14.85
CA THR A 97 1.93 5.49 -16.07
C THR A 97 3.06 4.92 -16.93
N GLU A 98 4.17 5.64 -17.02
CA GLU A 98 5.39 5.25 -17.71
C GLU A 98 6.60 5.94 -17.07
N ARG A 99 7.77 5.30 -17.11
CA ARG A 99 9.04 5.92 -16.70
C ARG A 99 10.19 5.43 -17.56
N THR A 100 11.00 6.37 -18.03
CA THR A 100 12.27 6.09 -18.71
C THR A 100 13.41 6.30 -17.73
N GLY A 101 14.39 5.40 -17.74
CA GLY A 101 15.58 5.50 -16.91
C GLY A 101 16.47 4.29 -17.09
N GLN A 102 17.32 4.01 -16.11
CA GLN A 102 18.17 2.82 -16.13
C GLN A 102 17.53 1.68 -15.34
N THR A 103 17.79 0.45 -15.77
CA THR A 103 17.47 -0.72 -14.97
C THR A 103 18.21 -0.68 -13.61
N GLN A 104 17.60 -1.28 -12.59
CA GLN A 104 18.26 -1.50 -11.30
C GLN A 104 19.55 -2.33 -11.52
N GLY A 105 20.70 -1.66 -11.51
CA GLY A 105 22.00 -2.22 -11.93
C GLY A 105 22.79 -1.33 -12.91
N GLY A 106 22.20 -0.25 -13.42
CA GLY A 106 22.88 0.80 -14.20
C GLY A 106 23.36 0.37 -15.60
N GLY A 107 22.92 -0.79 -16.09
CA GLY A 107 23.50 -1.42 -17.28
C GLY A 107 22.85 -1.04 -18.61
N SER A 108 21.59 -0.61 -18.62
CA SER A 108 20.86 -0.29 -19.86
C SER A 108 19.68 0.66 -19.61
N ASP A 109 19.46 1.55 -20.56
CA ASP A 109 18.25 2.37 -20.64
C ASP A 109 17.02 1.48 -20.86
N MET A 110 15.94 1.79 -20.15
CA MET A 110 14.68 1.06 -20.19
C MET A 110 13.53 2.05 -20.09
N VAL A 111 12.49 1.80 -20.90
CA VAL A 111 11.15 2.37 -20.70
C VAL A 111 10.32 1.34 -19.95
N HIS A 112 9.79 1.72 -18.80
CA HIS A 112 8.98 0.86 -17.95
C HIS A 112 7.54 1.35 -17.89
N VAL A 113 6.63 0.49 -18.33
CA VAL A 113 5.19 0.61 -18.10
C VAL A 113 4.82 -0.39 -17.01
N PRO A 114 4.29 0.04 -15.85
CA PRO A 114 3.89 -0.88 -14.79
C PRO A 114 2.88 -1.92 -15.28
N ASN A 115 2.99 -3.15 -14.76
CA ASN A 115 2.10 -4.25 -15.15
C ASN A 115 0.62 -3.92 -14.94
N TRP A 116 0.28 -3.18 -13.89
CA TRP A 116 -1.11 -2.80 -13.65
C TRP A 116 -1.64 -1.78 -14.67
N ILE A 117 -0.79 -0.91 -15.22
CA ILE A 117 -1.18 -0.01 -16.31
C ILE A 117 -1.45 -0.86 -17.55
N GLY A 118 -0.49 -1.69 -17.96
CA GLY A 118 -0.65 -2.53 -19.15
C GLY A 118 -1.73 -3.61 -19.03
N GLY A 119 -2.09 -4.01 -17.81
CA GLY A 119 -3.09 -5.04 -17.54
C GLY A 119 -4.49 -4.52 -17.28
N LEU A 120 -4.65 -3.32 -16.70
CA LEU A 120 -5.95 -2.79 -16.28
C LEU A 120 -6.45 -1.61 -17.11
N VAL A 121 -5.56 -0.85 -17.74
CA VAL A 121 -5.92 0.39 -18.43
C VAL A 121 -6.07 0.12 -19.92
N GLU A 122 -7.25 0.41 -20.45
CA GLU A 122 -7.54 0.39 -21.88
C GLU A 122 -7.94 1.81 -22.33
N ASN A 123 -7.30 2.31 -23.39
CA ASN A 123 -7.53 3.66 -23.91
C ASN A 123 -7.40 4.77 -22.83
N ASP A 124 -6.39 4.66 -21.95
CA ASP A 124 -6.15 5.58 -20.81
C ASP A 124 -7.23 5.56 -19.71
N THR A 125 -8.11 4.56 -19.72
CA THR A 125 -9.23 4.44 -18.78
C THR A 125 -9.40 3.04 -18.20
N ILE A 126 -9.94 2.98 -16.98
CA ILE A 126 -10.51 1.77 -16.37
C ILE A 126 -12.02 2.02 -16.33
N GLU A 127 -12.79 1.27 -17.12
CA GLU A 127 -14.20 1.62 -17.38
C GLU A 127 -15.10 1.56 -16.15
N ASN A 128 -14.97 0.52 -15.32
CA ASN A 128 -15.76 0.32 -14.11
C ASN A 128 -15.16 -0.79 -13.23
N CYS A 129 -15.82 -1.07 -12.10
CA CYS A 129 -15.39 -2.12 -11.17
C CYS A 129 -15.45 -3.55 -11.78
N ASP A 130 -16.40 -3.82 -12.68
CA ASP A 130 -16.52 -5.13 -13.33
C ASP A 130 -15.43 -5.35 -14.38
N SER A 131 -15.06 -4.31 -15.14
CA SER A 131 -13.94 -4.36 -16.08
C SER A 131 -12.62 -4.58 -15.33
N LEU A 132 -12.45 -3.94 -14.16
CA LEU A 132 -11.32 -4.16 -13.27
C LEU A 132 -11.23 -5.63 -12.82
N LYS A 133 -12.36 -6.24 -12.42
CA LYS A 133 -12.43 -7.66 -12.03
C LYS A 133 -11.94 -8.57 -13.17
N ASN A 134 -12.49 -8.37 -14.37
CA ASN A 134 -12.14 -9.17 -15.54
C ASN A 134 -10.65 -9.02 -15.92
N ALA A 135 -10.12 -7.80 -15.85
CA ALA A 135 -8.72 -7.51 -16.13
C ALA A 135 -7.77 -8.20 -15.13
N LEU A 136 -8.13 -8.22 -13.84
CA LEU A 136 -7.37 -8.89 -12.79
C LEU A 136 -7.30 -10.42 -12.99
N GLU A 137 -8.34 -11.03 -13.53
CA GLU A 137 -8.34 -12.48 -13.84
C GLU A 137 -7.35 -12.81 -14.96
N GLY A 138 -7.16 -11.90 -15.92
CA GLY A 138 -6.16 -12.02 -16.99
C GLY A 138 -4.71 -11.77 -16.52
N CYS A 139 -4.52 -11.11 -15.37
CA CYS A 139 -3.20 -10.80 -14.85
C CYS A 139 -2.50 -12.04 -14.26
N LYS A 140 -1.24 -12.23 -14.64
CA LYS A 140 -0.42 -13.33 -14.11
C LYS A 140 -0.07 -13.08 -12.63
N PHE A 141 -0.50 -13.98 -11.75
CA PHE A 141 -0.11 -13.95 -10.35
C PHE A 141 1.37 -14.32 -10.15
N ALA A 142 2.07 -13.53 -9.34
CA ALA A 142 3.36 -13.88 -8.77
C ALA A 142 3.42 -13.49 -7.29
N MET A 143 3.85 -14.43 -6.44
CA MET A 143 3.89 -14.26 -5.00
C MET A 143 4.81 -13.09 -4.59
N PRO A 144 4.32 -12.13 -3.76
CA PRO A 144 5.16 -11.11 -3.14
C PRO A 144 6.05 -11.72 -2.05
N LEU A 145 7.32 -11.30 -1.96
CA LEU A 145 8.25 -11.84 -0.95
C LEU A 145 7.83 -11.57 0.50
N SER A 146 7.22 -10.43 0.75
CA SER A 146 6.79 -10.01 2.09
C SER A 146 5.39 -10.47 2.46
N ALA A 147 4.77 -11.33 1.63
CA ALA A 147 3.45 -11.87 1.92
C ALA A 147 3.48 -12.85 3.10
N PRO A 148 2.43 -12.91 3.94
CA PRO A 148 2.34 -13.88 5.02
C PRO A 148 2.46 -15.33 4.53
N SER A 149 3.13 -16.17 5.31
CA SER A 149 3.28 -17.60 5.01
C SER A 149 1.91 -18.30 4.94
N GLY A 150 1.76 -19.27 4.03
CA GLY A 150 0.51 -20.03 3.87
C GLY A 150 -0.55 -19.39 2.97
N THR A 151 -0.35 -18.14 2.53
CA THR A 151 -1.31 -17.44 1.65
C THR A 151 -1.23 -17.84 0.18
N MET A 152 -0.27 -18.68 -0.23
CA MET A 152 0.00 -18.99 -1.65
C MET A 152 -1.17 -19.60 -2.40
N THR A 153 -1.87 -20.54 -1.78
CA THR A 153 -3.02 -21.20 -2.41
C THR A 153 -4.15 -20.21 -2.61
N LYS A 154 -4.45 -19.39 -1.60
CA LYS A 154 -5.52 -18.39 -1.69
C LYS A 154 -5.15 -17.22 -2.60
N GLY A 155 -3.93 -16.71 -2.54
CA GLY A 155 -3.44 -15.64 -3.41
C GLY A 155 -3.47 -15.99 -4.90
N LYS A 156 -3.30 -17.27 -5.25
CA LYS A 156 -3.45 -17.75 -6.63
C LYS A 156 -4.89 -17.72 -7.13
N ALA A 157 -5.87 -17.87 -6.24
CA ALA A 157 -7.27 -17.77 -6.62
C ALA A 157 -7.59 -16.35 -7.14
N PRO A 158 -8.64 -16.19 -7.97
CA PRO A 158 -9.18 -14.87 -8.28
C PRO A 158 -9.52 -14.10 -7.00
N PRO A 159 -9.24 -12.77 -6.93
CA PRO A 159 -9.66 -11.94 -5.81
C PRO A 159 -11.18 -11.95 -5.62
N THR A 160 -11.65 -11.86 -4.36
CA THR A 160 -13.10 -11.75 -4.10
C THR A 160 -13.67 -10.40 -4.56
N GLU A 161 -14.99 -10.32 -4.68
CA GLU A 161 -15.67 -9.10 -5.13
C GLU A 161 -15.45 -7.94 -4.16
N GLU A 162 -15.39 -8.21 -2.86
CA GLU A 162 -15.10 -7.21 -1.83
C GLU A 162 -13.68 -6.66 -1.97
N ALA A 163 -12.71 -7.52 -2.31
CA ALA A 163 -11.33 -7.11 -2.54
C ALA A 163 -11.21 -6.25 -3.81
N VAL A 164 -11.92 -6.60 -4.88
CA VAL A 164 -11.96 -5.80 -6.11
C VAL A 164 -12.64 -4.45 -5.85
N ALA A 165 -13.75 -4.42 -5.11
CA ALA A 165 -14.43 -3.18 -4.75
C ALA A 165 -13.55 -2.28 -3.86
N ALA A 166 -12.78 -2.85 -2.94
CA ALA A 166 -11.80 -2.12 -2.15
C ALA A 166 -10.68 -1.56 -3.03
N LEU A 167 -10.15 -2.34 -3.98
CA LEU A 167 -9.15 -1.85 -4.92
C LEU A 167 -9.71 -0.72 -5.79
N TRP A 168 -10.93 -0.86 -6.29
CA TRP A 168 -11.61 0.18 -7.07
C TRP A 168 -11.65 1.51 -6.31
N LYS A 169 -12.04 1.47 -5.03
CA LYS A 169 -12.01 2.64 -4.14
C LYS A 169 -10.60 3.16 -3.90
N LEU A 170 -9.61 2.28 -3.71
CA LEU A 170 -8.21 2.67 -3.54
C LEU A 170 -7.67 3.44 -4.74
N LEU A 171 -8.06 3.05 -5.94
CA LEU A 171 -7.71 3.73 -7.19
C LEU A 171 -8.48 5.05 -7.38
N GLY A 172 -9.39 5.42 -6.47
CA GLY A 172 -10.20 6.63 -6.58
C GLY A 172 -11.48 6.44 -7.43
N GLY A 173 -11.84 5.20 -7.72
CA GLY A 173 -13.09 4.86 -8.40
C GLY A 173 -14.33 5.25 -7.59
N SER A 174 -15.36 5.68 -8.31
CA SER A 174 -16.71 5.94 -7.76
C SER A 174 -17.69 4.89 -8.25
N ASP A 175 -18.89 4.83 -7.66
CA ASP A 175 -19.87 3.77 -7.96
C ASP A 175 -20.32 3.75 -9.43
N ASN A 176 -20.19 4.85 -10.19
CA ASN A 176 -20.74 4.98 -11.55
C ASN A 176 -19.83 5.74 -12.53
N GLY A 177 -18.52 5.63 -12.43
CA GLY A 177 -17.61 6.41 -13.29
C GLY A 177 -16.43 5.62 -13.82
N ALA A 178 -16.08 5.84 -15.08
CA ALA A 178 -14.77 5.46 -15.59
C ALA A 178 -13.68 6.26 -14.85
N LEU A 179 -12.55 5.61 -14.64
CA LEU A 179 -11.40 6.18 -13.95
C LEU A 179 -10.25 6.33 -14.95
N SER A 180 -9.69 7.53 -15.08
CA SER A 180 -8.51 7.72 -15.93
C SER A 180 -7.25 7.17 -15.25
N ALA A 181 -6.27 6.73 -16.05
CA ALA A 181 -5.02 6.19 -15.52
C ALA A 181 -4.28 7.19 -14.63
N ASN A 182 -4.28 8.47 -15.01
CA ASN A 182 -3.67 9.53 -14.22
C ASN A 182 -4.36 9.74 -12.87
N SER A 183 -5.70 9.66 -12.82
CA SER A 183 -6.44 9.77 -11.55
C SER A 183 -6.14 8.58 -10.63
N ALA A 184 -6.03 7.37 -11.20
CA ALA A 184 -5.62 6.18 -10.48
C ALA A 184 -4.20 6.30 -9.92
N VAL A 185 -3.28 6.85 -10.72
CA VAL A 185 -1.91 7.15 -10.28
C VAL A 185 -1.90 8.13 -9.11
N ASP A 186 -2.64 9.24 -9.20
CA ASP A 186 -2.67 10.24 -8.14
C ASP A 186 -3.28 9.68 -6.84
N ALA A 187 -4.29 8.83 -6.94
CA ALA A 187 -4.87 8.12 -5.81
C ALA A 187 -3.85 7.17 -5.15
N LEU A 188 -3.08 6.42 -5.94
CA LEU A 188 -2.03 5.54 -5.43
C LEU A 188 -0.88 6.32 -4.78
N ARG A 189 -0.46 7.47 -5.34
CA ARG A 189 0.53 8.35 -4.72
C ARG A 189 0.06 8.87 -3.36
N ALA A 190 -1.20 9.32 -3.30
CA ALA A 190 -1.81 9.79 -2.07
C ALA A 190 -1.88 8.66 -1.01
N ALA A 191 -2.20 7.43 -1.43
CA ALA A 191 -2.19 6.26 -0.56
C ALA A 191 -0.78 5.92 -0.07
N ALA A 192 0.22 5.94 -0.95
CA ALA A 192 1.62 5.68 -0.61
C ALA A 192 2.10 6.61 0.52
N LEU A 193 1.90 7.92 0.35
CA LEU A 193 2.30 8.93 1.34
C LEU A 193 1.51 8.81 2.65
N ARG A 194 0.21 8.50 2.60
CA ARG A 194 -0.64 8.39 3.79
C ARG A 194 -0.29 7.18 4.65
N HIS A 195 0.09 6.07 4.03
CA HIS A 195 0.34 4.79 4.69
C HIS A 195 1.83 4.50 4.88
N GLY A 196 2.67 5.54 4.91
CA GLY A 196 4.05 5.43 5.41
C GLY A 196 5.08 5.01 4.38
N SER A 197 4.82 5.19 3.08
CA SER A 197 5.90 5.17 2.10
C SER A 197 6.73 6.45 2.21
N ASP A 198 8.06 6.31 2.25
CA ASP A 198 8.98 7.46 2.24
C ASP A 198 8.95 8.22 0.89
N THR A 199 8.44 7.57 -0.16
CA THR A 199 8.31 8.14 -1.51
C THR A 199 6.91 7.94 -2.06
N ASP A 200 6.51 8.81 -2.98
CA ASP A 200 5.23 8.71 -3.67
C ASP A 200 5.27 7.75 -4.86
N ASP A 201 6.44 7.27 -5.27
CA ASP A 201 6.69 6.57 -6.54
C ASP A 201 6.25 5.10 -6.60
N HIS A 202 6.02 4.48 -5.44
CA HIS A 202 5.61 3.09 -5.37
C HIS A 202 4.97 2.75 -4.01
N LEU A 203 4.26 1.62 -3.96
CA LEU A 203 3.83 0.99 -2.73
C LEU A 203 4.53 -0.37 -2.59
N THR A 204 5.06 -0.64 -1.40
CA THR A 204 5.45 -2.01 -1.01
C THR A 204 4.20 -2.82 -0.64
N TYR A 205 4.35 -4.14 -0.51
CA TYR A 205 3.23 -4.99 -0.07
C TYR A 205 2.63 -4.52 1.26
N ALA A 206 3.46 -4.13 2.23
CA ALA A 206 2.99 -3.69 3.55
C ALA A 206 2.16 -2.40 3.44
N VAL A 207 2.68 -1.39 2.75
CA VAL A 207 1.99 -0.11 2.54
C VAL A 207 0.68 -0.32 1.77
N PHE A 208 0.70 -1.17 0.73
CA PHE A 208 -0.51 -1.50 -0.02
C PHE A 208 -1.54 -2.23 0.84
N ALA A 209 -1.12 -3.21 1.64
CA ALA A 209 -1.99 -3.97 2.52
C ALA A 209 -2.67 -3.07 3.56
N GLU A 210 -1.92 -2.15 4.16
CA GLU A 210 -2.45 -1.15 5.09
C GLU A 210 -3.43 -0.21 4.40
N ALA A 211 -3.06 0.33 3.22
CA ALA A 211 -3.92 1.23 2.47
C ALA A 211 -5.25 0.58 2.07
N LEU A 212 -5.21 -0.67 1.61
CA LEU A 212 -6.40 -1.39 1.18
C LEU A 212 -7.33 -1.76 2.35
N LYS A 213 -6.76 -2.14 3.50
CA LYS A 213 -7.52 -2.50 4.70
C LYS A 213 -8.07 -1.29 5.47
N ALA A 214 -7.60 -0.08 5.18
CA ALA A 214 -8.04 1.16 5.81
C ALA A 214 -9.27 1.80 5.14
N LEU A 215 -9.71 1.28 3.99
CA LEU A 215 -10.94 1.68 3.31
C LEU A 215 -12.18 1.13 3.99
#